data_AF-A0A975LGE2-F1
#
_entry.id   AF-A0A975LGE2-F1
#
_cell.length_a   1.000
_cell.length_b   1.000
_cell.length_c   1.000
_cell.angle_alpha   90.00
_cell.angle_beta   90.00
_cell.angle_gamma   90.00
#
_symmetry.space_group_name_H-M   'P 1'
#
loop_
_entity.id
_entity.type
_entity.pdbx_description
1 polymer ?
#
loop_
_entity_poly.entity_id
_entity_poly.type
_entity_poly.pdbx_seq_one_letter_code
_entity_poly.pdbx_strand_id
1 'polypeptide(L)'
;MLFKSKLRKILKNEIHSLIAFSFILILGKSLICWYIIESIFFHYNPTLIWNLLGIFIVYFIFGVIGYKKAKIIKKLKWSLLNFEDFPHEVHNILKNRKATLKSSNGYISLYSLYDEALQLFHHSELKKCA
;
A
#
# COMPACT_ATOMS: atom_id res chain seq x y z
N MET A 1 -11.69 -4.41 -22.28
CA MET A 1 -12.07 -3.15 -21.57
C MET A 1 -12.40 -3.34 -20.08
N LEU A 2 -13.13 -4.39 -19.68
CA LEU A 2 -13.57 -4.60 -18.29
C LEU A 2 -12.40 -4.79 -17.28
N PHE A 3 -11.37 -5.56 -17.65
CA PHE A 3 -10.17 -5.78 -16.82
C PHE A 3 -9.43 -4.48 -16.49
N LYS A 4 -9.19 -3.63 -17.50
CA LYS A 4 -8.53 -2.32 -17.34
C LYS A 4 -9.29 -1.41 -16.37
N SER A 5 -10.62 -1.41 -16.43
CA SER A 5 -11.47 -0.67 -15.48
C SER A 5 -11.30 -1.20 -14.04
N LYS A 6 -11.29 -2.52 -13.87
CA LYS A 6 -11.11 -3.15 -12.55
C LYS A 6 -9.72 -2.87 -11.97
N LEU A 7 -8.68 -2.94 -12.79
CA LEU A 7 -7.31 -2.63 -12.38
C LEU A 7 -7.16 -1.16 -11.96
N ARG A 8 -7.83 -0.22 -12.67
CA ARG A 8 -7.91 1.19 -12.24
C ARG A 8 -8.59 1.35 -10.88
N LYS A 9 -9.66 0.59 -10.63
CA LYS A 9 -10.36 0.61 -9.33
C LYS A 9 -9.44 0.12 -8.19
N ILE A 10 -8.70 -0.96 -8.41
CA ILE A 10 -7.69 -1.47 -7.47
C ILE A 10 -6.62 -0.40 -7.22
N LEU A 11 -6.09 0.20 -8.29
CA LEU A 11 -5.06 1.23 -8.20
C LEU A 11 -5.55 2.44 -7.41
N LYS A 12 -6.77 2.91 -7.66
CA LYS A 12 -7.38 4.02 -6.91
C LYS A 12 -7.48 3.71 -5.42
N ASN A 13 -7.85 2.47 -5.07
CA ASN A 13 -7.99 2.07 -3.68
C ASN A 13 -6.63 1.99 -2.95
N GLU A 14 -5.59 1.46 -3.62
CA GLU A 14 -4.23 1.42 -3.06
C GLU A 14 -3.63 2.83 -2.91
N ILE A 15 -3.88 3.73 -3.88
CA ILE A 15 -3.47 5.15 -3.78
C ILE A 15 -4.20 5.84 -2.62
N HIS A 16 -5.51 5.64 -2.49
CA HIS A 16 -6.29 6.24 -1.41
C HIS A 16 -5.80 5.73 -0.04
N SER A 17 -5.51 4.44 0.08
CA SER A 17 -4.91 3.85 1.28
C SER A 17 -3.54 4.45 1.60
N LEU A 18 -2.71 4.73 0.59
CA LEU A 18 -1.42 5.41 0.79
C LEU A 18 -1.62 6.86 1.24
N ILE A 19 -2.57 7.59 0.66
CA ILE A 19 -2.89 8.98 1.06
C ILE A 19 -3.38 9.02 2.51
N ALA A 20 -4.30 8.13 2.89
CA ALA A 20 -4.79 8.03 4.27
C ALA A 20 -3.65 7.71 5.24
N PHE A 21 -2.76 6.79 4.87
CA PHE A 21 -1.57 6.48 5.66
C PHE A 21 -0.64 7.70 5.83
N SER A 22 -0.36 8.43 4.75
CA SER A 22 0.45 9.65 4.81
C SER A 22 -0.20 10.74 5.67
N PHE A 23 -1.53 10.88 5.61
CA PHE A 23 -2.26 11.85 6.43
C PHE A 23 -2.10 11.57 7.94
N ILE A 24 -2.20 10.29 8.34
CA ILE A 24 -1.96 9.86 9.72
C ILE A 24 -0.53 10.21 10.17
N LEU A 25 0.47 10.03 9.30
CA LEU A 25 1.86 10.37 9.62
C LEU A 25 2.08 11.88 9.82
N ILE A 26 1.41 12.71 9.02
CA ILE A 26 1.48 14.17 9.15
C ILE A 26 0.86 14.61 10.48
N LEU A 27 -0.31 14.09 10.82
CA LEU A 27 -0.96 14.36 12.11
C LEU A 27 -0.10 13.90 13.29
N GLY A 28 0.43 12.68 13.21
CA GLY A 28 1.32 12.14 14.24
C GLY A 28 2.57 12.98 14.44
N LYS A 29 3.16 13.51 13.37
CA LYS A 29 4.32 14.40 13.45
C LYS A 29 3.99 15.69 14.20
N SER A 30 2.82 16.28 13.94
CA SER A 30 2.39 17.51 14.61
C SER A 30 2.31 17.33 16.13
N LEU A 31 1.70 16.23 16.59
CA LEU A 31 1.58 15.90 18.01
C LEU A 31 2.95 15.68 18.67
N ILE A 32 3.85 15.01 17.96
CA ILE A 32 5.21 14.76 18.46
C ILE A 32 6.02 16.05 18.55
N CYS A 33 5.93 16.94 17.55
CA CYS A 33 6.58 18.24 17.62
C CYS A 33 6.06 19.08 18.80
N TRP A 34 4.75 19.08 19.04
CA TRP A 34 4.17 19.78 20.18
C TRP A 34 4.69 19.22 21.52
N TYR A 35 4.69 17.91 21.68
CA TYR A 35 5.23 17.23 22.87
C TYR A 35 6.71 17.55 23.13
N ILE A 36 7.53 17.55 22.07
CA ILE A 36 8.96 17.89 22.18
C ILE A 36 9.13 19.34 22.64
N ILE A 37 8.42 20.29 22.03
CA ILE A 37 8.50 21.71 22.38
C ILE A 37 8.10 21.93 23.85
N GLU A 38 6.98 21.34 24.28
CA GLU A 38 6.50 21.46 25.66
C GLU A 38 7.53 20.93 26.67
N SER A 39 8.10 19.76 26.40
CA SER A 39 9.08 19.16 27.31
C SER A 39 10.39 19.98 27.43
N ILE A 40 10.86 20.58 26.33
CA ILE A 40 12.10 21.38 26.32
C ILE A 40 11.91 22.68 27.11
N PHE A 41 10.74 23.30 26.99
CA PHE A 41 10.45 24.57 27.67
C PHE A 41 10.17 24.39 29.17
N PHE A 42 9.57 23.27 29.58
CA PHE A 42 9.09 23.12 30.96
C PHE A 42 10.02 22.33 31.89
N HIS A 43 10.77 21.32 31.43
CA HIS A 43 11.74 20.60 32.28
C HIS A 43 12.67 19.70 31.46
N TYR A 44 13.99 19.83 31.65
CA TYR A 44 14.96 18.91 31.06
C TYR A 44 14.74 17.50 31.62
N ASN A 45 14.18 16.60 30.81
CA ASN A 45 13.77 15.27 31.23
C ASN A 45 14.62 14.21 30.52
N PRO A 46 15.52 13.48 31.21
CA PRO A 46 16.42 12.51 30.58
C PRO A 46 15.67 11.33 29.92
N THR A 47 14.43 11.08 30.32
CA THR A 47 13.53 10.09 29.69
C THR A 47 13.11 10.48 28.27
N LEU A 48 13.25 11.76 27.89
CA LEU A 48 12.91 12.25 26.56
C LEU A 48 13.75 11.59 25.45
N ILE A 49 15.03 11.33 25.72
CA ILE A 49 15.93 10.71 24.74
C ILE A 49 15.44 9.30 24.40
N TRP A 50 15.04 8.53 25.42
CA TRP A 50 14.47 7.19 25.24
C TRP A 50 13.14 7.23 24.49
N ASN A 51 12.27 8.20 24.79
CA ASN A 51 11.01 8.41 24.09
C ASN A 51 11.21 8.77 22.61
N LEU A 52 12.16 9.66 22.31
CA LEU A 52 12.52 10.04 20.94
C LEU A 52 13.08 8.85 20.14
N LEU A 53 13.87 7.99 20.80
CA LEU A 53 14.41 6.79 20.16
C LEU A 53 13.29 5.79 19.81
N GLY A 54 12.31 5.62 20.71
CA GLY A 54 11.10 4.85 20.43
C GLY A 54 10.30 5.42 19.24
N ILE A 55 10.11 6.74 19.22
CA ILE A 55 9.45 7.45 18.10
C ILE A 55 10.19 7.21 16.78
N PHE A 56 11.52 7.28 16.78
CA PHE A 56 12.34 7.05 15.59
C PHE A 56 12.15 5.63 15.03
N ILE A 57 12.12 4.61 15.89
CA ILE A 57 11.86 3.22 15.48
C ILE A 57 10.46 3.10 14.85
N VAL A 58 9.45 3.72 15.45
CA VAL A 58 8.08 3.72 14.91
C VAL A 58 8.03 4.37 13.52
N TYR A 59 8.68 5.52 13.32
CA TYR A 59 8.76 6.15 12.01
C TYR A 59 9.53 5.32 10.98
N PHE A 60 10.59 4.63 11.40
CA PHE A 60 11.33 3.72 10.52
C PHE A 60 10.42 2.58 10.02
N ILE A 61 9.66 1.96 10.92
CA ILE A 61 8.67 0.92 10.57
C ILE A 61 7.63 1.48 9.58
N PHE A 62 7.11 2.68 9.85
CA PHE A 62 6.18 3.34 8.93
C PHE A 62 6.80 3.64 7.55
N GLY A 63 8.07 4.04 7.50
CA GLY A 63 8.81 4.21 6.24
C GLY A 63 8.88 2.93 5.42
N VAL A 64 9.17 1.79 6.07
CA VAL A 64 9.18 0.47 5.42
C VAL A 64 7.80 0.10 4.86
N ILE A 65 6.73 0.36 5.62
CA ILE A 65 5.34 0.12 5.18
C ILE A 65 4.98 1.00 3.97
N GLY A 66 5.31 2.29 4.04
CA GLY A 66 5.09 3.25 2.96
C GLY A 66 5.81 2.85 1.67
N TYR A 67 7.08 2.44 1.78
CA TYR A 67 7.88 1.95 0.66
C TYR A 67 7.26 0.70 0.01
N LYS A 68 6.82 -0.28 0.81
CA LYS A 68 6.15 -1.49 0.31
C LYS A 68 4.87 -1.12 -0.46
N LYS A 69 4.04 -0.21 0.07
CA LYS A 69 2.82 0.27 -0.61
C LYS A 69 3.14 0.99 -1.93
N ALA A 70 4.14 1.87 -1.95
CA ALA A 70 4.55 2.55 -3.18
C ALA A 70 5.02 1.57 -4.27
N LYS A 71 5.76 0.52 -3.88
CA LYS A 71 6.20 -0.55 -4.80
C LYS A 71 5.01 -1.31 -5.42
N ILE A 72 3.96 -1.57 -4.64
CA ILE A 72 2.73 -2.20 -5.13
C ILE A 72 2.04 -1.30 -6.16
N ILE A 73 1.87 -0.01 -5.87
CA ILE A 73 1.27 0.96 -6.79
C ILE A 73 2.07 1.03 -8.10
N LYS A 74 3.41 1.04 -8.03
CA LYS A 74 4.27 1.03 -9.22
C LYS A 74 4.05 -0.23 -10.06
N LYS A 75 3.99 -1.42 -9.44
CA LYS A 75 3.71 -2.68 -10.14
C LYS A 75 2.32 -2.70 -10.78
N LEU A 76 1.31 -2.15 -10.11
CA LEU A 76 -0.05 -2.04 -10.66
C LEU A 76 -0.12 -1.07 -11.85
N LYS A 77 0.56 0.09 -11.78
CA LYS A 77 0.67 1.01 -12.91
C LYS A 77 1.35 0.34 -14.11
N TRP A 78 2.43 -0.37 -13.87
CA TRP A 78 3.12 -1.13 -14.91
C TRP A 78 2.20 -2.20 -15.52
N SER A 79 1.47 -2.94 -14.68
CA SER A 79 0.51 -3.95 -15.14
C SER A 79 -0.60 -3.35 -16.00
N LEU A 80 -1.03 -2.12 -15.72
CA LEU A 80 -2.06 -1.43 -16.51
C LEU A 80 -1.60 -1.10 -17.94
N LEU A 81 -0.30 -0.88 -18.13
CA LEU A 81 0.30 -0.52 -19.42
C LEU A 81 0.73 -1.76 -20.22
N ASN A 82 1.13 -2.84 -19.53
CA ASN A 82 1.82 -3.97 -20.14
C ASN A 82 1.00 -5.28 -20.12
N PHE A 83 -0.29 -5.25 -19.74
CA PHE A 83 -1.10 -6.48 -19.64
C PHE A 83 -1.37 -7.17 -20.98
N GLU A 84 -1.23 -6.47 -22.11
CA GLU A 84 -1.41 -7.05 -23.44
C GLU A 84 -0.14 -7.74 -23.93
N ASP A 85 1.03 -7.17 -23.63
CA ASP A 85 2.35 -7.66 -24.08
C ASP A 85 2.96 -8.69 -23.12
N PHE A 86 2.72 -8.55 -21.81
CA PHE A 86 3.31 -9.40 -20.76
C PHE A 86 2.26 -10.00 -19.82
N PRO A 87 1.35 -10.84 -20.34
CA PRO A 87 0.19 -11.28 -19.57
C PRO A 87 0.55 -12.19 -18.40
N HIS A 88 1.53 -13.08 -18.56
CA HIS A 88 2.02 -13.97 -17.48
C HIS A 88 2.63 -13.19 -16.31
N GLU A 89 3.37 -12.12 -16.58
CA GLU A 89 3.97 -11.31 -15.52
C GLU A 89 2.90 -10.54 -14.73
N VAL A 90 1.91 -9.98 -15.43
CA VAL A 90 0.76 -9.32 -14.80
C VAL A 90 -0.03 -10.30 -13.94
N HIS A 91 -0.28 -11.51 -14.44
CA HIS A 91 -0.94 -12.56 -13.66
C HIS A 91 -0.18 -12.87 -12.36
N ASN A 92 1.14 -13.06 -12.44
CA ASN A 92 1.98 -13.33 -11.27
C ASN A 92 1.98 -12.18 -10.26
N ILE A 93 2.01 -10.92 -10.72
CA ILE A 93 1.91 -9.74 -9.85
C ILE A 93 0.59 -9.75 -9.08
N LEU A 94 -0.53 -9.99 -9.76
CA LEU A 94 -1.86 -10.02 -9.14
C LEU A 94 -2.00 -11.20 -8.17
N LYS A 95 -1.55 -12.40 -8.55
CA LYS A 95 -1.59 -13.60 -7.71
C LYS A 95 -0.77 -13.44 -6.44
N ASN A 96 0.47 -12.96 -6.56
CA ASN A 96 1.34 -12.74 -5.40
C ASN A 96 0.75 -11.69 -4.44
N ARG A 97 0.15 -10.64 -4.97
CA ARG A 97 -0.51 -9.61 -4.15
C ARG A 97 -1.75 -10.15 -3.46
N LYS A 98 -2.59 -10.94 -4.14
CA LYS A 98 -3.74 -11.62 -3.54
C LYS A 98 -3.31 -12.53 -2.38
N ALA A 99 -2.26 -13.32 -2.57
CA ALA A 99 -1.70 -14.17 -1.51
C ALA A 99 -1.23 -13.35 -0.30
N THR A 100 -0.53 -12.23 -0.54
CA THR A 100 -0.10 -11.32 0.53
C THR A 100 -1.27 -10.72 1.31
N LEU A 101 -2.36 -10.37 0.61
CA LEU A 101 -3.57 -9.84 1.26
C LEU A 101 -4.28 -10.90 2.09
N LYS A 102 -4.30 -12.15 1.63
CA LYS A 102 -4.85 -13.28 2.39
C LYS A 102 -4.03 -13.56 3.65
N SER A 103 -2.71 -13.56 3.56
CA SER A 103 -1.83 -13.81 4.72
C SER A 103 -1.87 -12.67 5.75
N SER A 104 -2.18 -11.44 5.33
CA SER A 104 -2.16 -10.28 6.21
C SER A 104 -3.52 -9.96 6.84
N ASN A 105 -4.54 -10.82 6.72
CA ASN A 105 -5.95 -10.48 7.00
C ASN A 105 -6.33 -9.11 6.39
N GLY A 106 -5.86 -8.86 5.17
CA GLY A 106 -6.10 -7.59 4.48
C GLY A 106 -7.58 -7.34 4.22
N TYR A 107 -7.93 -6.09 3.87
CA TYR A 107 -9.29 -5.68 3.56
C TYR A 107 -10.00 -6.68 2.63
N ILE A 108 -11.08 -7.30 3.10
CA ILE A 108 -11.88 -8.31 2.38
C ILE A 108 -12.32 -7.76 1.01
N SER A 109 -12.67 -6.46 0.96
CA SER A 109 -13.05 -5.78 -0.28
C SER A 109 -11.91 -5.61 -1.29
N LEU A 110 -10.67 -5.48 -0.83
CA LEU A 110 -9.52 -5.41 -1.73
C LEU A 110 -9.18 -6.81 -2.26
N TYR A 111 -9.25 -7.83 -1.40
CA TYR A 111 -9.07 -9.21 -1.79
C TYR A 111 -10.05 -9.64 -2.89
N SER A 112 -11.35 -9.33 -2.75
CA SER A 112 -12.34 -9.66 -3.78
C SER A 112 -12.06 -8.95 -5.10
N LEU A 113 -11.60 -7.69 -5.08
CA LEU A 113 -11.23 -6.97 -6.30
C LEU A 113 -10.06 -7.64 -7.04
N TYR A 114 -9.06 -8.16 -6.33
CA TYR A 114 -7.95 -8.91 -6.94
C TYR A 114 -8.39 -10.28 -7.46
N ASP A 115 -9.31 -10.95 -6.78
CA ASP A 115 -9.88 -12.23 -7.24
C ASP A 115 -10.69 -12.06 -8.53
N GLU A 116 -11.59 -11.07 -8.57
CA GLU A 116 -12.35 -10.72 -9.75
C GLU A 116 -11.46 -10.29 -10.91
N ALA A 117 -10.38 -9.55 -10.64
CA ALA A 117 -9.41 -9.18 -11.68
C ALA A 117 -8.71 -10.40 -12.28
N LEU A 118 -8.34 -11.39 -11.46
CA LEU A 118 -7.73 -12.64 -11.92
C LEU A 118 -8.71 -13.50 -12.75
N GLN A 119 -9.98 -13.58 -12.33
CA GLN A 119 -11.01 -14.31 -13.08
C GLN A 119 -11.27 -13.67 -14.46
N LEU A 120 -11.38 -12.34 -14.51
CA LEU A 120 -11.53 -11.59 -15.76
C LEU A 120 -10.31 -11.75 -16.68
N PHE A 121 -9.11 -11.87 -16.10
CA PHE A 121 -7.89 -12.09 -16.85
C PHE A 121 -7.89 -13.46 -17.56
N HIS A 122 -8.18 -14.53 -16.82
CA HIS A 122 -8.30 -15.88 -17.39
C HIS A 122 -9.38 -15.97 -18.47
N HIS A 123 -10.53 -15.34 -18.27
CA HIS A 123 -11.60 -15.33 -19.26
C HIS A 123 -11.19 -14.56 -20.53
N SER A 124 -10.35 -13.52 -20.41
CA SER A 124 -9.85 -12.78 -21.56
C SER A 124 -8.73 -13.48 -22.33
N GLU A 125 -7.90 -14.29 -21.68
CA GLU A 125 -6.91 -15.14 -22.35
C GLU A 125 -7.55 -16.30 -23.11
N LEU A 126 -8.56 -16.96 -22.51
CA LEU A 126 -9.31 -18.04 -23.17
C LEU A 126 -10.00 -17.60 -24.47
N LYS A 127 -10.46 -16.34 -24.54
CA LYS A 127 -11.04 -15.74 -25.76
C LYS A 127 -10.02 -15.35 -26.84
N LYS A 128 -8.73 -15.27 -26.52
CA LYS A 128 -7.67 -15.02 -27.53
C LYS A 128 -7.13 -16.32 -28.14
N CYS A 129 -7.34 -17.46 -27.49
CA CYS A 129 -6.89 -18.78 -27.95
C CYS A 129 -7.98 -19.59 -28.67
N ALA A 130 -9.21 -19.06 -28.79
CA ALA A 130 -10.32 -19.62 -29.54
C ALA A 130 -10.61 -18.76 -30.77
#